data_AF-A0A1Z5IG60-F1
#
_entry.id   AF-A0A1Z5IG60-F1
#
_cell.length_a   1.000
_cell.length_b   1.000
_cell.length_c   1.000
_cell.angle_alpha   90.00
_cell.angle_beta   90.00
_cell.angle_gamma   90.00
#
_symmetry.space_group_name_H-M   'P 1'
#
loop_
_entity.id
_entity.type
_entity.pdbx_description
1 polymer ?
#
loop_
_entity_poly.entity_id
_entity_poly.type
_entity_poly.pdbx_seq_one_letter_code
_entity_poly.pdbx_strand_id
1 'polypeptide(L)'
;MQKELNYYQRYLRSYWRTEIFNTAIFVVALAATVANGLIGGRDIISASTSNVLFIGVLVIIALSIILTFGRVNRQNQAVNKFKQFMAKDDKQLSQDDQSVYEQCKRYYQRGKQLDKLNIVIALGVVCGYILISL
;
A
#
# COMPACT_ATOMS: atom_id res chain seq x y z
N MET A 1 6.95 1.21 29.26
CA MET A 1 6.78 1.76 27.89
C MET A 1 7.29 0.80 26.82
N GLN A 2 8.45 0.17 27.01
CA GLN A 2 9.05 -0.82 26.10
C GLN A 2 8.10 -1.87 25.47
N LYS A 3 7.16 -2.48 26.23
CA LYS A 3 6.17 -3.44 25.67
C LYS A 3 5.23 -2.81 24.63
N GLU A 4 4.81 -1.56 24.83
CA GLU A 4 3.97 -0.82 23.87
C GLU A 4 4.76 -0.41 22.62
N LEU A 5 6.00 0.04 22.80
CA LEU A 5 6.90 0.38 21.69
C LEU A 5 7.22 -0.84 20.81
N ASN A 6 7.48 -2.00 21.41
CA ASN A 6 7.67 -3.24 20.67
C ASN A 6 6.41 -3.68 19.91
N TYR A 7 5.22 -3.45 20.49
CA TYR A 7 3.95 -3.63 19.80
C TYR A 7 3.89 -2.70 18.57
N TYR A 8 4.09 -1.39 18.74
CA TYR A 8 4.08 -0.44 17.62
C TYR A 8 5.11 -0.78 16.54
N GLN A 9 6.33 -1.13 16.92
CA GLN A 9 7.40 -1.48 15.98
C GLN A 9 7.00 -2.65 15.09
N ARG A 10 6.41 -3.72 15.67
CA ARG A 10 5.96 -4.89 14.90
C ARG A 10 4.88 -4.52 13.88
N TYR A 11 3.87 -3.74 14.29
CA TYR A 11 2.75 -3.40 13.41
C TYR A 11 3.10 -2.30 12.41
N LEU A 12 3.93 -1.32 12.75
CA LEU A 12 4.40 -0.27 11.84
C LEU A 12 5.38 -0.81 10.79
N ARG A 13 6.28 -1.72 11.18
CA ARG A 13 7.13 -2.44 10.22
C ARG A 13 6.29 -3.30 9.28
N SER A 14 5.27 -3.95 9.82
CA SER A 14 4.31 -4.75 9.03
C SER A 14 3.53 -3.87 8.05
N TYR A 15 3.05 -2.71 8.49
CA TYR A 15 2.37 -1.71 7.67
C TYR A 15 3.28 -1.22 6.53
N TRP A 16 4.50 -0.77 6.84
CA TRP A 16 5.46 -0.34 5.82
C TRP A 16 5.75 -1.41 4.76
N ARG A 17 5.88 -2.68 5.17
CA ARG A 17 6.05 -3.80 4.23
C ARG A 17 4.81 -4.03 3.36
N THR A 18 3.62 -3.93 3.94
CA THR A 18 2.36 -4.02 3.18
C THR A 18 2.27 -2.91 2.15
N GLU A 19 2.65 -1.68 2.49
CA GLU A 19 2.62 -0.57 1.54
C GLU A 19 3.63 -0.75 0.39
N ILE A 20 4.82 -1.29 0.65
CA ILE A 20 5.78 -1.65 -0.41
C ILE A 20 5.17 -2.69 -1.36
N PHE A 21 4.53 -3.72 -0.80
CA PHE A 21 3.90 -4.78 -1.59
C PHE A 21 2.75 -4.24 -2.46
N ASN A 22 1.92 -3.34 -1.89
CA ASN A 22 0.87 -2.64 -2.63
C ASN A 22 1.45 -1.81 -3.78
N THR A 23 2.55 -1.09 -3.54
CA THR A 23 3.25 -0.34 -4.61
C THR A 23 3.67 -1.25 -5.75
N ALA A 24 4.27 -2.41 -5.44
CA ALA A 24 4.69 -3.36 -6.47
C ALA A 24 3.49 -3.86 -7.30
N ILE A 25 2.38 -4.21 -6.65
CA ILE A 25 1.14 -4.63 -7.33
C ILE A 25 0.62 -3.52 -8.23
N PHE A 26 0.53 -2.29 -7.73
CA PHE A 26 0.00 -1.17 -8.53
C PHE A 26 0.90 -0.80 -9.71
N VAL A 27 2.22 -0.90 -9.56
CA VAL A 27 3.16 -0.71 -10.68
C VAL A 27 2.95 -1.80 -11.74
N VAL A 28 2.78 -3.06 -11.34
CA VAL A 28 2.47 -4.16 -12.28
C VAL A 28 1.14 -3.92 -12.99
N ALA A 29 0.11 -3.48 -12.25
CA ALA A 29 -1.19 -3.15 -12.82
C ALA A 29 -1.11 -1.99 -13.82
N LEU A 30 -0.32 -0.95 -13.50
CA LEU A 30 -0.10 0.19 -14.39
C LEU A 30 0.67 -0.23 -15.64
N ALA A 31 1.71 -1.04 -15.52
CA ALA A 31 2.45 -1.59 -16.66
C ALA A 31 1.55 -2.44 -17.57
N ALA A 32 0.68 -3.28 -16.98
CA ALA A 32 -0.31 -4.06 -17.73
C ALA A 32 -1.31 -3.15 -18.45
N THR A 33 -1.79 -2.08 -17.80
CA THR A 33 -2.70 -1.09 -18.38
C THR A 33 -2.06 -0.37 -19.58
N VAL A 34 -0.81 0.07 -19.44
CA VAL A 34 -0.05 0.74 -20.50
C VAL A 34 0.24 -0.22 -21.66
N ALA A 35 0.66 -1.46 -21.38
CA ALA A 35 0.89 -2.48 -22.41
C ALA A 35 -0.41 -2.80 -23.18
N ASN A 36 -1.54 -2.88 -22.48
CA ASN A 36 -2.85 -3.04 -23.10
C ASN A 36 -3.22 -1.88 -24.01
N GLY A 37 -3.01 -0.63 -23.58
CA GLY A 37 -3.24 0.56 -24.42
C GLY A 37 -2.34 0.61 -25.66
N LEU A 38 -1.08 0.14 -25.55
CA LEU A 38 -0.13 0.11 -26.66
C LEU A 38 -0.38 -1.03 -27.66
N ILE A 39 -0.86 -2.19 -27.19
CA ILE A 39 -1.05 -3.41 -28.00
C ILE A 39 -2.49 -3.50 -28.54
N GLY A 40 -3.48 -3.01 -27.79
CA GLY A 40 -4.91 -3.06 -28.12
C GLY A 40 -5.33 -2.19 -29.31
N GLY A 41 -4.47 -1.26 -29.75
CA GLY A 41 -4.72 -0.41 -30.91
C GLY A 41 -4.51 -1.07 -32.28
N ARG A 42 -4.10 -2.35 -32.36
CA ARG A 42 -3.68 -2.96 -33.63
C ARG A 42 -4.57 -4.06 -34.21
N ASP A 43 -5.38 -4.79 -33.44
CA ASP A 43 -6.28 -5.82 -33.98
C ASP A 43 -7.38 -6.26 -32.98
N ILE A 44 -8.58 -6.59 -33.47
CA ILE A 44 -9.75 -7.02 -32.66
C ILE A 44 -9.44 -8.28 -31.81
N ILE A 45 -8.54 -9.14 -32.30
CA ILE A 45 -8.10 -10.35 -31.59
C ILE A 45 -7.16 -9.98 -30.41
N SER A 46 -6.32 -8.95 -30.56
CA SER A 46 -5.44 -8.49 -29.48
C SER A 46 -6.23 -7.81 -28.35
N ALA A 47 -7.33 -7.13 -28.67
CA ALA A 47 -8.23 -6.51 -27.71
C ALA A 47 -8.89 -7.56 -26.77
N SER A 48 -9.29 -8.72 -27.30
CA SER A 48 -9.88 -9.81 -26.49
C SER A 48 -8.88 -10.41 -25.49
N THR A 49 -7.64 -10.70 -25.93
CA THR A 49 -6.60 -11.27 -25.06
C THR A 49 -6.11 -10.25 -24.02
N SER A 50 -6.02 -8.97 -24.42
CA SER A 50 -5.70 -7.83 -23.57
C SER A 50 -6.70 -7.66 -22.42
N ASN A 51 -8.00 -7.81 -22.70
CA ASN A 51 -9.06 -7.66 -21.72
C ASN A 51 -9.06 -8.81 -20.68
N VAL A 52 -8.80 -10.04 -21.11
CA VAL A 52 -8.70 -11.21 -20.20
C VAL A 52 -7.50 -11.08 -19.25
N LEU A 53 -6.34 -10.66 -19.76
CA LEU A 53 -5.15 -10.40 -18.93
C LEU A 53 -5.41 -9.31 -17.90
N PHE A 54 -6.12 -8.24 -18.28
CA PHE A 54 -6.48 -7.16 -17.38
C PHE A 54 -7.44 -7.61 -16.27
N ILE A 55 -8.49 -8.35 -16.62
CA ILE A 55 -9.42 -8.93 -15.65
C ILE A 55 -8.68 -9.87 -14.69
N GLY A 56 -7.75 -10.69 -15.20
CA GLY A 56 -6.90 -11.54 -14.36
C GLY A 56 -6.09 -10.75 -13.33
N VAL A 57 -5.49 -9.62 -13.74
CA VAL A 57 -4.78 -8.71 -12.83
C VAL A 57 -5.72 -8.12 -11.77
N LEU A 58 -6.92 -7.67 -12.15
CA LEU A 58 -7.91 -7.15 -11.19
C LEU A 58 -8.35 -8.20 -10.17
N VAL A 59 -8.54 -9.45 -10.60
CA VAL A 59 -8.90 -10.56 -9.71
C VAL A 59 -7.79 -10.85 -8.70
N ILE A 60 -6.53 -10.86 -9.15
CA ILE A 60 -5.37 -11.05 -8.27
C ILE A 60 -5.28 -9.91 -7.23
N ILE A 61 -5.53 -8.67 -7.65
CA ILE A 61 -5.58 -7.51 -6.75
C ILE A 61 -6.70 -7.68 -5.72
N ALA A 62 -7.91 -8.02 -6.16
CA ALA A 62 -9.06 -8.20 -5.27
C ALA A 62 -8.82 -9.31 -4.24
N LEU A 63 -8.28 -10.46 -4.66
CA LEU A 63 -7.93 -11.56 -3.76
C LEU A 63 -6.83 -11.14 -2.76
N SER A 64 -5.83 -10.40 -3.23
CA SER A 64 -4.75 -9.89 -2.37
C SER A 64 -5.28 -8.96 -1.28
N ILE A 65 -6.25 -8.10 -1.60
CA ILE A 65 -6.92 -7.21 -0.64
C ILE A 65 -7.71 -8.03 0.39
N ILE A 66 -8.50 -9.02 -0.05
CA ILE A 66 -9.30 -9.88 0.85
C ILE A 66 -8.40 -10.62 1.85
N LEU A 67 -7.31 -11.22 1.38
CA LEU A 67 -6.37 -11.97 2.21
C LEU A 67 -5.63 -11.09 3.22
N THR A 68 -5.45 -9.81 2.91
CA THR A 68 -4.74 -8.86 3.78
C THR A 68 -5.66 -8.05 4.69
N PHE A 69 -6.99 -8.05 4.47
CA PHE A 69 -7.95 -7.21 5.19
C PHE A 69 -7.84 -7.29 6.72
N GLY A 70 -7.81 -8.50 7.29
CA GLY A 70 -7.69 -8.70 8.74
C GLY A 70 -6.32 -8.28 9.33
N ARG A 71 -5.28 -8.20 8.49
CA ARG A 71 -3.97 -7.67 8.85
C ARG A 71 -3.94 -6.15 8.75
N VAL A 72 -4.53 -5.58 7.70
CA VAL A 72 -4.66 -4.14 7.46
C VAL A 72 -5.45 -3.47 8.58
N ASN A 73 -6.55 -4.06 9.05
CA ASN A 73 -7.33 -3.49 10.16
C ASN A 73 -6.48 -3.33 11.44
N ARG A 74 -5.69 -4.36 11.78
CA ARG A 74 -4.78 -4.32 12.95
C ARG A 74 -3.63 -3.32 12.76
N GLN A 75 -3.11 -3.20 11.54
CA GLN A 75 -2.10 -2.19 11.20
C GLN A 75 -2.67 -0.77 11.34
N ASN A 76 -3.87 -0.49 10.81
CA ASN A 76 -4.52 0.82 10.90
C ASN A 76 -4.80 1.24 12.34
N GLN A 77 -5.25 0.31 13.18
CA GLN A 77 -5.41 0.58 14.61
C GLN A 77 -4.08 0.95 15.28
N ALA A 78 -3.00 0.22 14.96
CA ALA A 78 -1.67 0.52 15.51
C ALA A 78 -1.10 1.85 15.00
N VAL A 79 -1.31 2.18 13.73
CA VAL A 79 -0.94 3.47 13.11
C VAL A 79 -1.67 4.63 13.78
N ASN A 80 -2.98 4.50 14.03
CA ASN A 80 -3.77 5.53 14.72
C ASN A 80 -3.37 5.70 16.18
N LYS A 81 -3.16 4.60 16.91
CA LYS A 81 -2.68 4.64 18.30
C LYS A 81 -1.28 5.25 18.38
N PHE A 82 -0.39 4.94 17.44
CA PHE A 82 0.94 5.53 17.38
C PHE A 82 0.89 7.03 17.02
N LYS A 83 -0.01 7.45 16.12
CA LYS A 83 -0.25 8.88 15.84
C LYS A 83 -0.68 9.64 17.11
N GLN A 84 -1.61 9.07 17.88
CA GLN A 84 -2.03 9.64 19.16
C GLN A 84 -0.90 9.61 20.20
N PHE A 85 -0.06 8.57 20.19
CA PHE A 85 1.11 8.48 21.06
C PHE A 85 2.13 9.58 20.76
N MET A 86 2.43 9.85 19.49
CA MET A 86 3.33 10.94 19.09
C MET A 86 2.77 12.33 19.41
N ALA A 87 1.45 12.52 19.38
CA ALA A 87 0.80 13.81 19.66
C ALA A 87 0.73 14.15 21.15
N LYS A 88 1.01 13.19 22.04
CA LYS A 88 1.16 13.46 23.47
C LYS A 88 2.61 13.88 23.71
N ASP A 89 2.88 15.17 23.54
CA ASP A 89 4.20 15.84 23.55
C ASP A 89 5.02 15.73 24.86
N ASP A 90 4.64 14.88 25.82
CA ASP A 90 5.17 14.94 27.18
C ASP A 90 5.46 13.56 27.81
N LYS A 91 5.84 12.58 26.98
CA LYS A 91 6.39 11.33 27.52
C LYS A 91 7.90 11.48 27.61
N GLN A 92 8.43 11.62 28.83
CA GLN A 92 9.83 11.37 29.15
C GLN A 92 10.17 9.93 28.76
N LEU A 93 10.54 9.73 27.49
CA LEU A 93 11.05 8.45 27.01
C LEU A 93 12.39 8.20 27.68
N SER A 94 12.55 7.01 28.27
CA SER A 94 13.88 6.55 28.70
C SER A 94 14.82 6.52 27.50
N GLN A 95 16.11 6.81 27.71
CA GLN A 95 17.15 6.80 26.68
C GLN A 95 17.15 5.48 25.88
N ASP A 96 16.86 4.36 26.54
CA ASP A 96 16.76 3.03 25.90
C ASP A 96 15.56 2.92 24.95
N ASP A 97 14.42 3.52 25.31
CA ASP A 97 13.17 3.47 24.54
C ASP A 97 13.18 4.46 23.35
N GLN A 98 14.08 5.47 23.37
CA GLN A 98 14.19 6.49 22.34
C GLN A 98 14.64 5.93 20.99
N SER A 99 15.55 4.95 21.00
CA SER A 99 16.03 4.28 19.78
C SER A 99 14.90 3.53 19.05
N VAL A 100 14.04 2.84 19.81
CA VAL A 100 12.88 2.08 19.30
C VAL A 100 11.79 3.04 18.84
N TYR A 101 11.59 4.15 19.54
CA TYR A 101 10.65 5.21 19.15
C TYR A 101 11.01 5.82 17.79
N GLU A 102 12.27 6.18 17.57
CA GLU A 102 12.72 6.72 16.28
C GLU A 102 12.61 5.71 15.14
N GLN A 103 12.77 4.41 15.41
CA GLN A 103 12.46 3.38 14.41
C GLN A 103 10.97 3.33 14.08
N CYS A 104 10.09 3.35 15.10
CA CYS A 104 8.65 3.40 14.90
C CYS A 104 8.23 4.62 14.07
N LYS A 105 8.77 5.79 14.40
CA LYS A 105 8.52 7.05 13.69
C LYS A 105 8.95 6.96 12.23
N ARG A 106 10.13 6.39 11.94
CA ARG A 106 10.58 6.14 10.57
C ARG A 106 9.65 5.20 9.80
N TYR A 107 9.22 4.09 10.39
CA TYR A 107 8.28 3.17 9.73
C TYR A 107 6.92 3.84 9.46
N TYR A 108 6.42 4.62 10.42
CA TYR A 108 5.18 5.39 10.26
C TYR A 108 5.28 6.39 9.09
N GLN A 109 6.32 7.21 9.06
CA GLN A 109 6.50 8.23 8.02
C GLN A 109 6.67 7.62 6.63
N ARG A 110 7.53 6.60 6.49
CA ARG A 110 7.73 5.90 5.22
C ARG A 110 6.48 5.19 4.74
N GLY A 111 5.77 4.50 5.64
CA GLY A 111 4.50 3.85 5.30
C GLY A 111 3.47 4.86 4.81
N LYS A 112 3.33 6.01 5.48
CA LYS A 112 2.40 7.07 5.06
C LYS A 112 2.76 7.71 3.70
N GLN A 113 4.05 7.83 3.39
CA GLN A 113 4.49 8.29 2.07
C GLN A 113 4.12 7.28 0.98
N LEU A 114 4.34 5.98 1.24
CA LEU A 114 3.98 4.92 0.30
C LEU A 114 2.46 4.79 0.13
N ASP A 115 1.67 4.92 1.19
CA ASP A 115 0.21 4.92 1.13
C ASP A 115 -0.31 6.04 0.21
N LYS A 116 0.21 7.28 0.36
CA LYS A 116 -0.10 8.38 -0.56
C LYS A 116 0.29 8.07 -2.00
N LEU A 117 1.48 7.51 -2.22
CA LEU A 117 1.94 7.11 -3.55
C LEU A 117 1.02 6.05 -4.15
N ASN A 118 0.66 5.04 -3.37
CA ASN A 118 -0.22 3.94 -3.74
C ASN A 118 -1.59 4.43 -4.17
N ILE A 119 -2.18 5.40 -3.44
CA ILE A 119 -3.44 6.05 -3.82
C ILE A 119 -3.31 6.74 -5.19
N VAL A 120 -2.22 7.47 -5.43
CA VAL A 120 -1.99 8.17 -6.71
C VAL A 120 -1.84 7.18 -7.86
N ILE A 121 -1.05 6.10 -7.68
CA ILE A 121 -0.86 5.08 -8.71
C ILE A 121 -2.20 4.36 -8.98
N ALA A 122 -2.94 4.00 -7.93
CA ALA A 122 -4.24 3.36 -8.07
C ALA A 122 -5.24 4.24 -8.85
N LEU A 123 -5.30 5.54 -8.56
CA LEU A 123 -6.09 6.50 -9.34
C LEU A 123 -5.64 6.55 -10.80
N GLY A 124 -4.32 6.56 -11.04
CA GLY A 124 -3.76 6.50 -12.40
C GLY A 124 -4.17 5.23 -13.16
N VAL A 125 -4.17 4.07 -12.51
CA VAL A 125 -4.63 2.79 -13.09
C VAL A 125 -6.12 2.87 -13.44
N VAL A 126 -6.97 3.36 -12.53
CA VAL A 126 -8.42 3.49 -12.77
C VAL A 126 -8.69 4.47 -13.91
N CYS A 127 -8.09 5.66 -13.89
CA CYS A 127 -8.26 6.66 -14.95
C CYS A 127 -7.74 6.14 -16.31
N GLY A 128 -6.59 5.49 -16.34
CA GLY A 128 -6.03 4.90 -17.55
C GLY A 128 -6.94 3.82 -18.15
N TYR A 129 -7.53 2.97 -17.30
CA TYR A 129 -8.50 1.98 -17.76
C TYR A 129 -9.76 2.62 -18.34
N ILE A 130 -10.33 3.63 -17.67
CA ILE A 130 -11.51 4.34 -18.18
C ILE A 130 -11.23 4.98 -19.54
N LEU A 131 -10.06 5.59 -19.72
CA LEU A 131 -9.65 6.21 -20.99
C LEU A 131 -9.40 5.21 -22.12
N ILE A 132 -8.93 4.00 -21.82
CA ILE A 132 -8.75 2.92 -22.82
C ILE A 132 -10.08 2.25 -23.17
N SER A 133 -11.05 2.27 -22.24
CA SER A 133 -12.35 1.60 -22.39
C SER A 133 -13.46 2.48 -23.00
N LEU A 134 -13.21 3.78 -23.17
CA LEU A 134 -14.07 4.76 -23.87
C LEU A 134 -13.63 4.88 -25.33
#